data_AF-A0A833ZT60-F1
#
_entry.id   AF-A0A833ZT60-F1
#
_cell.length_a   1.000
_cell.length_b   1.000
_cell.length_c   1.000
_cell.angle_alpha   90.00
_cell.angle_beta   90.00
_cell.angle_gamma   90.00
#
_symmetry.space_group_name_H-M   'P 1'
#
loop_
_entity.id
_entity.type
_entity.pdbx_description
1 polymer ?
#
loop_
_entity_poly.entity_id
_entity_poly.type
_entity_poly.pdbx_seq_one_letter_code
_entity_poly.pdbx_strand_id
1 'polypeptide(L)'
;MSSSQPDTSYVASSSRENPIHIWDAFTGELRASFRAYNHLDELTAAHSLCFSPDGSQLFCGFNRTVRVFSTARPGRDCEVRATFAKKQGQSGIISCITFSPTQPLYACGSYGCSLGLYAWDDGSPLALLGGHKGGITHLCFHIPDTHQGEEGQGGTKGGGGEFI
;
A
#
# COMPACT_ATOMS: atom_id res chain seq x y z
N MET A 1 -8.68 -14.45 6.67
CA MET A 1 -7.53 -14.44 7.60
C MET A 1 -7.51 -15.79 8.30
N SER A 2 -6.63 -16.73 7.94
CA SER A 2 -6.47 -17.97 8.70
C SER A 2 -5.42 -17.76 9.78
N SER A 3 -5.73 -18.19 11.00
CA SER A 3 -4.96 -18.00 12.22
C SER A 3 -3.71 -18.90 12.33
N SER A 4 -3.12 -19.31 11.20
CA SER A 4 -2.12 -20.40 11.16
C SER A 4 -0.69 -19.93 10.86
N GLN A 5 -0.45 -18.62 10.74
CA GLN A 5 0.90 -18.06 10.63
C GLN A 5 1.10 -16.93 11.65
N PRO A 6 1.49 -17.27 12.90
CA PRO A 6 1.73 -16.28 13.94
C PRO A 6 2.88 -15.29 13.61
N ASP A 7 3.81 -15.69 12.75
CA ASP A 7 5.04 -14.93 12.50
C ASP A 7 4.87 -13.74 11.53
N THR A 8 3.69 -13.56 10.93
CA THR A 8 3.46 -12.57 9.85
C THR A 8 2.38 -11.53 10.13
N SER A 9 1.73 -11.55 11.30
CA SER A 9 0.69 -10.56 11.63
C SER A 9 1.30 -9.37 12.36
N TYR A 10 1.50 -8.28 11.61
CA TYR A 10 2.02 -7.02 12.11
C TYR A 10 0.93 -5.95 12.14
N VAL A 11 0.95 -5.13 13.19
CA VAL A 11 0.14 -3.92 13.28
C VAL A 11 1.06 -2.71 13.20
N ALA A 12 0.79 -1.78 12.29
CA ALA A 12 1.48 -0.50 12.26
C ALA A 12 0.59 0.61 12.83
N SER A 13 1.18 1.49 13.63
CA SER A 13 0.49 2.66 14.19
C SER A 13 1.33 3.91 14.00
N SER A 14 0.69 5.03 13.63
CA SER A 14 1.28 6.36 13.65
C SER A 14 0.49 7.25 14.61
N SER A 15 1.19 8.21 15.22
CA SER A 15 0.58 9.22 16.08
C SER A 15 1.23 10.57 15.81
N ARG A 16 0.52 11.64 16.15
CA ARG A 16 1.08 12.99 16.17
C ARG A 16 2.25 13.01 17.15
N GLU A 17 3.38 13.61 16.76
CA GLU A 17 4.59 13.75 17.57
C GLU A 17 5.23 12.43 18.05
N ASN A 18 4.85 11.29 17.49
CA ASN A 18 5.39 9.98 17.86
C ASN A 18 5.90 9.22 16.63
N PRO A 19 6.92 8.37 16.81
CA PRO A 19 7.41 7.55 15.73
C PRO A 19 6.34 6.53 15.31
N ILE A 20 6.50 6.00 14.11
CA ILE A 20 5.65 4.93 13.62
C ILE A 20 6.11 3.65 14.30
N HIS A 21 5.20 2.95 14.96
CA HIS A 21 5.49 1.69 15.64
C HIS A 21 4.92 0.52 14.86
N ILE A 22 5.69 -0.57 14.80
CA ILE A 22 5.20 -1.88 14.38
C ILE A 22 5.14 -2.78 15.61
N TRP A 23 3.98 -3.38 15.82
CA TRP A 23 3.67 -4.28 16.91
C TRP A 23 3.46 -5.69 16.36
N ASP A 24 3.85 -6.68 17.14
CA ASP A 24 3.41 -8.05 16.94
C ASP A 24 1.93 -8.15 17.33
N ALA A 25 1.07 -8.60 16.40
CA ALA A 25 -0.36 -8.67 16.66
C ALA A 25 -0.73 -9.78 17.67
N PHE A 26 0.12 -10.79 17.85
CA PHE A 26 -0.13 -11.92 18.73
C PHE A 26 0.40 -11.67 20.13
N THR A 27 1.63 -11.17 20.26
CA THR A 27 2.23 -10.92 21.58
C THR A 27 1.91 -9.53 22.13
N GLY A 28 1.54 -8.59 21.25
CA GLY A 28 1.36 -7.18 21.62
C GLY A 28 2.68 -6.46 21.87
N GLU A 29 3.82 -7.09 21.60
CA GLU A 29 5.13 -6.50 21.83
C GLU A 29 5.53 -5.54 20.71
N LEU A 30 6.25 -4.49 21.10
CA LEU A 30 6.83 -3.53 20.15
C LEU A 30 7.99 -4.20 19.40
N ARG A 31 7.82 -4.44 18.10
CA ARG A 31 8.87 -5.04 17.25
C ARG A 31 9.82 -4.01 16.65
N ALA A 32 9.29 -2.89 16.17
CA ALA A 32 10.08 -1.91 15.45
C ALA A 32 9.53 -0.49 15.60
N SER A 33 10.42 0.50 15.50
CA SER A 33 10.08 1.92 15.51
C SER A 33 10.75 2.64 14.35
N PHE A 34 9.97 3.38 13.57
CA PHE A 34 10.41 4.13 12.41
C PHE A 34 10.24 5.61 12.66
N ARG A 35 11.31 6.37 12.47
CA ARG A 35 11.35 7.80 12.77
C ARG A 35 11.50 8.58 11.48
N ALA A 36 10.44 9.27 11.08
CA ALA A 36 10.48 10.21 9.98
C ALA A 36 10.85 11.60 10.53
N TYR A 37 11.96 12.17 10.07
CA TYR A 37 12.36 13.54 10.44
C TYR A 37 12.14 14.52 9.29
N ASN A 38 11.77 15.76 9.60
CA ASN A 38 11.71 16.84 8.62
C ASN A 38 13.12 17.45 8.40
N HIS A 39 13.18 18.50 7.58
CA HIS A 39 14.44 19.20 7.25
C HIS A 39 15.04 19.98 8.44
N LEU A 40 14.28 20.16 9.52
CA LEU A 40 14.71 20.79 10.77
C LEU A 40 15.06 19.76 11.85
N ASP A 41 15.15 18.48 11.49
CA ASP A 41 15.37 17.36 12.40
C ASP A 41 14.29 17.20 13.48
N GLU A 42 13.07 17.66 13.19
CA GLU A 42 11.90 17.42 14.03
C GLU A 42 11.15 16.18 13.56
N LEU A 43 10.57 15.47 14.51
CA LEU A 43 9.76 14.29 14.21
C LEU A 43 8.51 14.71 13.44
N THR A 44 8.22 14.02 12.34
CA THR A 44 7.01 14.24 11.56
C THR A 44 6.12 13.01 11.61
N ALA A 45 4.82 13.24 11.77
CA ALA A 45 3.83 12.19 11.87
C ALA A 45 3.32 11.78 10.48
N ALA A 46 3.23 10.47 10.25
CA ALA A 46 2.55 9.93 9.08
C ALA A 46 1.04 10.02 9.26
N HIS A 47 0.35 10.50 8.23
CA HIS A 47 -1.11 10.62 8.19
C HIS A 47 -1.81 9.36 7.66
N SER A 48 -1.07 8.52 6.96
CA SER A 48 -1.55 7.24 6.46
C SER A 48 -0.44 6.21 6.49
N LEU A 49 -0.81 4.96 6.69
CA LEU A 49 0.10 3.82 6.70
C LEU A 49 -0.46 2.73 5.79
N CYS A 50 0.42 2.07 5.04
CA CYS A 50 0.05 0.92 4.23
C CYS A 50 1.25 -0.02 4.11
N PHE A 51 1.06 -1.30 4.40
CA PHE A 51 2.09 -2.30 4.13
C PHE A 51 2.12 -2.64 2.65
N SER A 52 3.30 -2.96 2.16
CA SER A 52 3.46 -3.63 0.89
C SER A 52 2.75 -4.99 0.89
N PRO A 53 2.33 -5.51 -0.28
CA PRO A 53 1.64 -6.81 -0.35
C PRO A 53 2.46 -7.97 0.23
N ASP A 54 3.79 -7.88 0.18
CA ASP A 54 4.74 -8.86 0.73
C ASP A 54 5.17 -8.55 2.20
N GLY A 55 4.74 -7.42 2.77
CA GLY A 55 5.09 -6.97 4.13
C GLY A 55 6.54 -6.52 4.31
N SER A 56 7.36 -6.47 3.26
CA SER A 56 8.78 -6.08 3.34
C SER A 56 8.99 -4.57 3.51
N GLN A 57 7.98 -3.77 3.17
CA GLN A 57 8.03 -2.32 3.19
C GLN A 57 6.78 -1.72 3.82
N LEU A 58 6.97 -0.60 4.52
CA LEU A 58 5.90 0.21 5.10
C LEU A 58 5.86 1.58 4.43
N PHE A 59 4.74 1.88 3.77
CA PHE A 59 4.48 3.13 3.07
C PHE A 59 3.76 4.09 4.00
N CYS A 60 4.34 5.26 4.19
CA CYS A 60 3.88 6.26 5.14
C CYS A 60 3.58 7.56 4.38
N GLY A 61 2.33 8.02 4.44
CA GLY A 61 1.89 9.24 3.79
C GLY A 61 2.18 10.48 4.64
N PHE A 62 2.80 11.48 4.02
CA PHE A 62 3.14 12.77 4.63
C PHE A 62 2.62 13.91 3.76
N ASN A 63 2.96 15.16 4.12
CA ASN A 63 2.68 16.30 3.26
C ASN A 63 3.49 16.21 1.96
N ARG A 64 2.81 16.06 0.81
CA ARG A 64 3.39 16.01 -0.53
C ARG A 64 4.46 14.93 -0.79
N THR A 65 4.54 13.95 0.09
CA THR A 65 5.56 12.89 0.04
C THR A 65 4.99 11.58 0.58
N VAL A 66 5.51 10.47 0.08
CA VAL A 66 5.39 9.15 0.68
C VAL A 66 6.78 8.73 1.12
N ARG A 67 6.92 8.28 2.36
CA ARG A 67 8.18 7.70 2.84
C ARG A 67 8.03 6.20 2.95
N VAL A 68 9.01 5.48 2.43
CA VAL A 68 9.02 4.02 2.42
C VAL A 68 10.10 3.55 3.37
N PHE A 69 9.70 2.77 4.37
CA PHE A 69 10.59 2.15 5.33
C PHE A 69 10.70 0.66 5.05
N SER A 70 11.91 0.10 5.14
CA SER A 70 12.08 -1.35 5.13
C SER A 70 11.72 -1.92 6.50
N THR A 71 10.79 -2.88 6.54
CA THR A 71 10.35 -3.48 7.81
C THR A 71 11.48 -4.26 8.50
N ALA A 72 12.47 -4.73 7.73
CA ALA A 72 13.67 -5.40 8.23
C ALA A 72 14.73 -4.44 8.84
N ARG A 73 14.64 -3.13 8.58
CA ARG A 73 15.63 -2.14 9.03
C ARG A 73 14.94 -1.00 9.80
N PRO A 74 14.58 -1.21 11.07
CA PRO A 74 14.02 -0.16 11.91
C PRO A 74 14.98 1.02 12.08
N GLY A 75 14.45 2.22 12.22
CA GLY A 75 15.24 3.43 12.43
C GLY A 75 14.76 4.63 11.61
N ARG A 76 15.73 5.43 11.15
CA ARG A 76 15.51 6.69 10.42
C ARG A 76 15.60 6.53 8.90
N ASP A 77 16.25 5.47 8.44
CA ASP A 77 16.48 5.24 7.02
C ASP A 77 15.15 4.98 6.30
N CYS A 78 14.85 5.85 5.35
CA CYS A 78 13.70 5.73 4.48
C CYS A 78 14.03 6.25 3.09
N GLU A 79 13.36 5.65 2.11
CA GLU A 79 13.27 6.22 0.78
C GLU A 79 12.16 7.28 0.78
N VAL A 80 12.43 8.44 0.16
CA VAL A 80 11.45 9.52 0.05
C VAL A 80 10.97 9.61 -1.39
N ARG A 81 9.68 9.33 -1.59
CA ARG A 81 9.00 9.43 -2.90
C ARG A 81 8.16 10.70 -2.92
N ALA A 82 8.58 11.68 -3.72
CA ALA A 82 7.88 12.94 -3.84
C ALA A 82 6.59 12.76 -4.67
N THR A 83 5.44 13.12 -4.09
CA THR A 83 4.17 13.15 -4.83
C THR A 83 3.91 14.50 -5.50
N PHE A 84 4.72 15.51 -5.14
CA PHE A 84 4.71 16.85 -5.71
C PHE A 84 6.12 17.34 -6.00
N ALA A 85 6.40 17.67 -7.26
CA ALA A 85 7.68 18.21 -7.69
C ALA A 85 7.46 19.25 -8.81
N LYS A 86 8.32 20.27 -8.89
CA LYS A 86 8.28 21.30 -9.96
C LYS A 86 6.89 21.95 -10.13
N LYS A 87 6.17 22.20 -9.03
CA LYS A 87 4.79 22.74 -9.00
C LYS A 87 3.72 21.84 -9.64
N GLN A 88 4.00 20.55 -9.82
CA GLN A 88 3.06 19.56 -10.34
C GLN A 88 2.95 18.36 -9.39
N GLY A 89 1.78 17.72 -9.36
CA GLY A 89 1.49 16.55 -8.52
C GLY A 89 0.49 16.84 -7.40
N GLN A 90 0.51 16.01 -6.34
CA GLN A 90 -0.42 16.11 -5.21
C GLN A 90 0.03 17.17 -4.19
N SER A 91 -0.67 18.31 -4.14
CA SER A 91 -0.24 19.47 -3.33
C SER A 91 -0.53 19.38 -1.83
N GLY A 92 -1.27 18.36 -1.38
CA GLY A 92 -1.72 18.22 0.01
C GLY A 92 -1.09 17.04 0.76
N ILE A 93 -1.61 16.83 1.98
CA ILE A 93 -1.28 15.67 2.82
C ILE A 93 -1.80 14.40 2.15
N ILE A 94 -0.95 13.38 2.07
CA ILE A 94 -1.37 12.03 1.66
C ILE A 94 -2.16 11.41 2.81
N SER A 95 -3.45 11.22 2.58
CA SER A 95 -4.44 10.81 3.60
C SER A 95 -4.73 9.32 3.58
N CYS A 96 -4.50 8.65 2.46
CA CYS A 96 -4.68 7.21 2.30
C CYS A 96 -3.77 6.67 1.20
N ILE A 97 -3.34 5.43 1.35
CA ILE A 97 -2.49 4.72 0.39
C ILE A 97 -3.08 3.32 0.22
N THR A 98 -3.10 2.80 -1.01
CA THR A 98 -3.53 1.43 -1.28
C THR A 98 -2.71 0.83 -2.43
N PHE A 99 -2.44 -0.47 -2.37
CA PHE A 99 -1.73 -1.21 -3.41
C PHE A 99 -2.69 -1.84 -4.39
N SER A 100 -2.29 -1.85 -5.66
CA SER A 100 -2.98 -2.67 -6.63
C SER A 100 -2.69 -4.15 -6.35
N PRO A 101 -3.71 -5.02 -6.31
CA PRO A 101 -3.52 -6.45 -6.12
C PRO A 101 -2.99 -7.15 -7.38
N THR A 102 -3.10 -6.51 -8.55
CA THR A 102 -2.80 -7.13 -9.86
C THR A 102 -1.67 -6.47 -10.61
N GLN A 103 -1.33 -5.23 -10.28
CA GLN A 103 -0.32 -4.44 -11.00
C GLN A 103 0.74 -3.92 -10.02
N PRO A 104 1.99 -3.73 -10.46
CA PRO A 104 3.07 -3.20 -9.63
C PRO A 104 2.95 -1.68 -9.45
N LEU A 105 1.84 -1.22 -8.86
CA LEU A 105 1.56 0.19 -8.61
C LEU A 105 0.80 0.39 -7.32
N TYR A 106 0.81 1.63 -6.85
CA TYR A 106 0.02 2.07 -5.71
C TYR A 106 -0.69 3.39 -5.98
N ALA A 107 -1.79 3.60 -5.27
CA ALA A 107 -2.57 4.83 -5.32
C ALA A 107 -2.43 5.60 -4.00
N CYS A 108 -2.33 6.92 -4.10
CA CYS A 108 -2.33 7.84 -2.98
C CYS A 108 -3.50 8.80 -3.10
N GLY A 109 -4.30 8.91 -2.05
CA GLY A 109 -5.32 9.95 -1.92
C GLY A 109 -4.73 11.13 -1.17
N SER A 110 -5.10 12.35 -1.58
CA SER A 110 -4.64 13.57 -0.91
C SER A 110 -5.81 14.42 -0.41
N TYR A 111 -5.60 15.07 0.72
CA TYR A 111 -6.46 16.18 1.15
C TYR A 111 -6.39 17.39 0.20
N GLY A 112 -5.43 17.45 -0.72
CA GLY A 112 -5.40 18.38 -1.85
C GLY A 112 -6.33 18.00 -3.01
N CYS A 113 -7.43 17.28 -2.73
CA CYS A 113 -8.47 16.90 -3.69
C CYS A 113 -7.98 16.15 -4.94
N SER A 114 -6.86 15.43 -4.84
CA SER A 114 -6.22 14.73 -5.95
C SER A 114 -5.82 13.32 -5.56
N LEU A 115 -5.88 12.42 -6.53
CA LEU A 115 -5.43 11.04 -6.44
C LEU A 115 -4.23 10.87 -7.37
N GLY A 116 -3.13 10.29 -6.88
CA GLY A 116 -1.96 9.98 -7.67
C GLY A 116 -1.78 8.46 -7.79
N LEU A 117 -1.44 7.98 -8.98
CA LEU A 117 -0.97 6.61 -9.22
C LEU A 117 0.54 6.65 -9.41
N TYR A 118 1.23 5.71 -8.77
CA TYR A 118 2.69 5.66 -8.73
C TYR A 118 3.20 4.25 -8.98
N ALA A 119 4.33 4.14 -9.66
CA ALA A 119 5.01 2.88 -9.86
C ALA A 119 5.58 2.36 -8.53
N TRP A 120 5.48 1.04 -8.31
CA TRP A 120 5.89 0.39 -7.07
C TRP A 120 7.41 0.44 -6.83
N ASP A 121 8.20 0.31 -7.88
CA ASP A 121 9.64 0.16 -7.85
C ASP A 121 10.37 1.46 -7.46
N ASP A 122 10.10 2.55 -8.16
CA ASP A 122 10.83 3.82 -8.00
C ASP A 122 9.95 4.98 -7.50
N GLY A 123 8.64 4.75 -7.39
CA GLY A 123 7.69 5.80 -7.01
C GLY A 123 7.42 6.83 -8.11
N SER A 124 7.74 6.52 -9.38
CA SER A 124 7.48 7.42 -10.50
C SER A 124 5.98 7.67 -10.68
N PRO A 125 5.56 8.91 -10.99
CA PRO A 125 4.15 9.23 -11.18
C PRO A 125 3.64 8.66 -12.51
N LEU A 126 2.61 7.81 -12.44
CA LEU A 126 1.94 7.23 -13.61
C LEU A 126 0.74 8.06 -14.06
N ALA A 127 -0.05 8.54 -13.10
CA ALA A 127 -1.22 9.36 -13.38
C ALA A 127 -1.55 10.29 -12.20
N LEU A 128 -2.16 11.44 -12.53
CA LEU A 128 -2.75 12.34 -11.56
C LEU A 128 -4.22 12.54 -11.92
N LEU A 129 -5.10 12.07 -11.05
CA LEU A 129 -6.54 12.12 -11.19
C LEU A 129 -7.11 13.23 -10.30
N GLY A 130 -7.81 14.18 -10.91
CA GLY A 130 -8.55 15.23 -10.23
C GLY A 130 -10.07 15.04 -10.36
N GLY A 131 -10.83 15.93 -9.73
CA GLY A 131 -12.29 16.00 -9.89
C GLY A 131 -13.06 15.97 -8.57
N HIS A 132 -12.44 15.48 -7.49
CA HIS A 132 -13.01 15.60 -6.16
C HIS A 132 -13.03 17.06 -5.71
N LYS A 133 -14.13 17.51 -5.08
CA LYS A 133 -14.27 18.85 -4.49
C LYS A 133 -13.81 18.91 -3.02
N GLY A 134 -13.60 17.75 -2.41
CA GLY A 134 -13.13 17.59 -1.04
C GLY A 134 -11.93 16.68 -0.98
N GLY A 135 -11.25 16.70 0.17
CA GLY A 135 -10.11 15.85 0.42
C GLY A 135 -10.48 14.37 0.36
N ILE A 136 -9.63 13.58 -0.28
CA ILE A 136 -9.85 12.13 -0.40
C ILE A 136 -9.55 11.51 0.97
N THR A 137 -10.41 10.61 1.44
CA THR A 137 -10.26 9.95 2.75
C THR A 137 -9.91 8.48 2.64
N HIS A 138 -10.40 7.81 1.60
CA HIS A 138 -10.20 6.39 1.37
C HIS A 138 -10.00 6.09 -0.11
N LEU A 139 -9.25 5.03 -0.38
CA LEU A 139 -9.07 4.44 -1.70
C LEU A 139 -9.18 2.92 -1.57
N CYS A 140 -9.66 2.27 -2.63
CA CYS A 140 -9.73 0.82 -2.71
C CYS A 140 -9.52 0.42 -4.17
N PHE A 141 -8.62 -0.55 -4.40
CA PHE A 141 -8.52 -1.22 -5.69
C PHE A 141 -9.54 -2.34 -5.78
N HIS A 142 -10.18 -2.46 -6.94
CA HIS A 142 -10.98 -3.64 -7.25
C HIS A 142 -10.07 -4.86 -7.38
N ILE A 143 -10.41 -5.95 -6.69
CA ILE A 143 -9.77 -7.25 -6.84
C ILE A 143 -10.63 -8.02 -7.86
N PRO A 144 -10.15 -8.27 -9.09
CA PRO A 144 -10.89 -9.12 -10.00
C PRO A 144 -10.98 -10.54 -9.45
N ASP A 145 -12.20 -11.10 -9.42
CA ASP A 145 -12.40 -12.50 -9.07
C ASP A 145 -11.61 -13.40 -10.03
N THR A 146 -10.76 -14.26 -9.48
CA THR A 146 -10.03 -15.29 -10.25
C THR A 146 -10.89 -16.52 -10.58
N HIS A 147 -12.22 -16.45 -10.43
CA HIS A 147 -13.13 -17.55 -10.69
C HIS A 147 -13.84 -17.41 -12.04
N GLN A 148 -13.20 -17.90 -13.11
CA GLN A 148 -13.85 -18.52 -14.27
C GLN A 148 -12.77 -19.15 -15.17
N GLY A 149 -12.55 -20.45 -15.02
CA GLY A 149 -11.58 -21.12 -15.89
C GLY A 149 -11.24 -22.59 -15.64
N GLU A 150 -11.86 -23.33 -14.72
CA GLU A 150 -11.71 -24.81 -14.67
C GLU A 150 -13.02 -25.51 -14.24
N GLU A 151 -14.17 -25.08 -14.77
CA GLU A 151 -15.36 -25.92 -14.75
C GLU A 151 -15.38 -26.86 -15.97
N GLY A 152 -14.96 -28.10 -15.73
CA GLY A 152 -15.60 -29.30 -16.29
C GLY A 152 -15.44 -29.60 -17.78
N GLN A 153 -14.36 -30.29 -18.17
CA GLN A 153 -14.47 -31.33 -19.19
C GLN A 153 -15.20 -32.56 -18.59
N GLY A 154 -16.48 -32.39 -18.32
CA GLY A 154 -17.44 -33.48 -18.10
C GLY A 154 -18.10 -33.84 -19.43
N GLY A 155 -17.38 -34.55 -20.30
CA GLY A 155 -17.89 -35.05 -21.58
C GLY A 155 -17.90 -36.57 -21.62
N THR A 156 -18.90 -37.20 -21.03
CA THR A 156 -19.21 -38.63 -21.22
C THR A 156 -19.99 -38.84 -22.53
N LYS A 157 -19.41 -39.60 -23.46
CA LYS A 157 -20.07 -40.60 -24.34
C LYS A 157 -18.99 -41.63 -24.68
N GLY A 158 -19.09 -42.94 -24.43
CA GLY A 158 -20.29 -43.76 -24.31
C GLY A 158 -20.67 -44.37 -25.66
N GLY A 159 -19.85 -45.31 -26.17
CA GLY A 159 -20.26 -46.52 -26.89
C GLY A 159 -20.69 -46.45 -28.37
N GLY A 160 -20.04 -47.28 -29.20
CA GLY A 160 -20.73 -48.14 -30.19
C GLY A 160 -20.43 -47.90 -31.68
N GLY A 161 -19.91 -48.94 -32.36
CA GLY A 161 -20.27 -49.24 -33.76
C GLY A 161 -19.11 -49.45 -34.76
N GLU A 162 -19.16 -50.60 -35.44
CA GLU A 162 -18.23 -51.21 -36.42
C GLU A 162 -18.11 -50.55 -37.82
N PHE A 163 -17.25 -51.21 -38.64
CA PHE A 163 -17.04 -51.20 -40.11
C PHE A 163 -15.98 -50.20 -40.58
N ILE A 164 -14.85 -50.58 -41.19
CA ILE A 164 -14.48 -51.70 -42.08
C ILE A 164 -13.03 -52.17 -41.82
#